data_AF-A0A2A2D432-F1
#
_entry.id   AF-A0A2A2D432-F1
#
_cell.length_a   1.000
_cell.length_b   1.000
_cell.length_c   1.000
_cell.angle_alpha   90.00
_cell.angle_beta   90.00
_cell.angle_gamma   90.00
#
_symmetry.space_group_name_H-M   'P 1'
#
loop_
_entity.id
_entity.type
_entity.pdbx_description
1 polymer ?
#
loop_
_entity_poly.entity_id
_entity_poly.type
_entity_poly.pdbx_seq_one_letter_code
_entity_poly.pdbx_strand_id
1 'polypeptide(L)'
;MTIHLIEYTAHTTSGTEHGIARVHSHRSRPTWQECHEQIPGYRTGSRLGSEPQYTLTYATPEGAVARTLSGTRAIETMGAAVTRAATRGEAWDILVTDQDGHDITFNFACFCG
;
A
#
# COMPACT_ATOMS: atom_id res chain seq x y z
N MET A 1 -6.03 -3.45 -11.97
CA MET A 1 -5.96 -1.98 -11.77
C MET A 1 -4.81 -1.72 -10.83
N THR A 2 -3.91 -0.81 -11.18
CA THR A 2 -2.69 -0.49 -10.42
C THR A 2 -2.82 0.88 -9.80
N ILE A 3 -2.31 1.04 -8.58
CA ILE A 3 -2.20 2.34 -7.91
C ILE A 3 -0.82 2.90 -8.22
N HIS A 4 -0.77 4.11 -8.77
CA HIS A 4 0.45 4.83 -9.02
C HIS A 4 0.62 5.95 -8.02
N LEU A 5 1.85 6.12 -7.52
CA LEU A 5 2.21 7.25 -6.67
C LEU A 5 2.68 8.39 -7.57
N ILE A 6 1.96 9.50 -7.52
CA ILE A 6 2.22 10.71 -8.31
C ILE A 6 2.59 11.84 -7.37
N GLU A 7 3.83 12.32 -7.48
CA GLU A 7 4.20 13.63 -6.95
C GLU A 7 3.53 14.69 -7.84
N TYR A 8 2.78 15.62 -7.26
CA TYR A 8 1.98 16.57 -8.01
C TYR A 8 2.13 18.01 -7.53
N THR A 9 1.75 18.91 -8.44
CA THR A 9 1.42 20.31 -8.17
C THR A 9 -0.04 20.55 -8.56
N ALA A 10 -0.82 21.14 -7.67
CA ALA A 10 -2.23 21.47 -7.87
C ALA A 10 -2.53 22.93 -7.53
N HIS A 11 -3.58 23.49 -8.14
CA HIS A 11 -4.16 24.77 -7.74
C HIS A 11 -5.42 24.52 -6.91
N THR A 12 -5.41 25.03 -5.68
CA THR A 12 -6.54 24.98 -4.77
C THR A 12 -7.04 26.40 -4.48
N THR A 13 -8.15 26.50 -3.74
CA THR A 13 -8.68 27.80 -3.29
C THR A 13 -7.74 28.55 -2.35
N SER A 14 -6.81 27.84 -1.68
CA SER A 14 -5.81 28.41 -0.79
C SER A 14 -4.46 28.69 -1.45
N GLY A 15 -4.27 28.35 -2.73
CA GLY A 15 -3.05 28.62 -3.49
C GLY A 15 -2.51 27.42 -4.24
N THR A 16 -1.19 27.37 -4.43
CA THR A 16 -0.50 26.21 -5.03
C THR A 16 -0.23 25.17 -3.95
N GLU A 17 -0.60 23.92 -4.22
CA GLU A 17 -0.35 22.77 -3.36
C GLU A 17 0.63 21.81 -4.03
N HIS A 18 1.52 21.22 -3.24
CA HIS A 18 2.41 20.13 -3.65
C HIS A 18 2.20 18.91 -2.75
N GLY A 19 2.22 17.71 -3.32
CA GLY A 19 1.99 16.49 -2.54
C GLY A 19 2.22 15.20 -3.32
N ILE A 20 1.89 14.09 -2.68
CA ILE A 20 1.87 12.76 -3.30
C ILE A 20 0.44 12.23 -3.29
N ALA A 21 -0.08 11.87 -4.46
CA ALA A 21 -1.40 11.29 -4.63
C ALA A 21 -1.31 9.84 -5.10
N ARG A 22 -2.37 9.09 -4.79
CA ARG A 22 -2.62 7.73 -5.30
C ARG A 22 -3.55 7.85 -6.52
N VAL A 23 -3.05 7.49 -7.70
CA VAL A 23 -3.81 7.53 -8.95
C VAL A 23 -4.05 6.11 -9.43
N HIS A 24 -5.31 5.74 -9.58
CA HIS A 24 -5.72 4.44 -10.11
C HIS A 24 -5.66 4.45 -11.63
N SER A 25 -5.02 3.45 -12.23
CA SER A 25 -5.02 3.28 -13.68
C SER A 25 -4.96 1.80 -14.07
N HIS A 26 -5.45 1.48 -15.26
CA HIS A 26 -5.24 0.18 -15.91
C HIS A 26 -3.97 0.15 -16.76
N ARG A 27 -3.31 1.30 -16.94
CA ARG A 27 -2.10 1.46 -17.73
C ARG A 27 -0.86 1.25 -16.85
N SER A 28 0.28 0.99 -17.48
CA SER A 28 1.57 0.92 -16.78
C SER A 28 2.02 2.29 -16.24
N ARG A 29 1.51 3.38 -16.82
CA ARG A 29 1.68 4.76 -16.36
C ARG A 29 0.36 5.52 -16.55
N PRO A 30 -0.10 6.29 -15.56
CA PRO A 30 -1.28 7.11 -15.72
C PRO A 30 -1.01 8.25 -16.68
N THR A 31 -2.03 8.62 -17.43
CA THR A 31 -2.05 9.79 -18.30
C THR A 31 -2.28 11.06 -17.50
N TRP A 32 -1.98 12.21 -18.11
CA TRP A 32 -2.34 13.50 -17.54
C TRP A 32 -3.84 13.59 -17.22
N GLN A 33 -4.71 13.08 -18.09
CA GLN A 33 -6.16 13.08 -17.88
C GLN A 33 -6.55 12.26 -16.65
N GLU A 34 -6.03 11.04 -16.50
CA GLU A 34 -6.31 10.20 -15.32
C GLU A 34 -5.83 10.87 -14.01
N CYS A 35 -4.69 11.57 -14.05
CA CYS A 35 -4.22 12.38 -12.92
C CYS A 35 -5.15 13.56 -12.64
N HIS A 36 -5.59 14.27 -13.69
CA HIS A 36 -6.47 15.43 -13.56
C HIS A 36 -7.85 15.07 -12.99
N GLU A 37 -8.39 13.92 -13.36
CA GLU A 37 -9.67 13.43 -12.86
C GLU A 37 -9.62 13.00 -11.38
N GLN A 38 -8.45 12.56 -10.89
CA GLN A 38 -8.29 12.00 -9.54
C GLN A 38 -7.61 12.93 -8.53
N ILE A 39 -6.89 13.94 -9.00
CA ILE A 39 -6.20 14.92 -8.16
C ILE A 39 -6.87 16.28 -8.36
N PRO A 40 -7.68 16.76 -7.39
CA PRO A 40 -8.35 18.06 -7.51
C PRO A 40 -7.36 19.19 -7.78
N GLY A 41 -7.62 19.97 -8.84
CA GLY A 41 -6.78 21.11 -9.20
C GLY A 41 -5.43 20.74 -9.84
N TYR A 42 -5.21 19.47 -10.22
CA TYR A 42 -3.96 19.02 -10.84
C TYR A 42 -3.52 19.88 -12.01
N ARG A 43 -2.26 20.30 -11.96
CA ARG A 43 -1.58 21.02 -13.04
C ARG A 43 -0.55 20.13 -13.72
N THR A 44 0.34 19.56 -12.92
CA THR A 44 1.46 18.75 -13.38
C THR A 44 1.91 17.79 -12.29
N GLY A 45 2.70 16.79 -12.65
CA GLY A 45 3.28 15.86 -11.71
C GLY A 45 4.17 14.82 -12.35
N SER A 46 4.89 14.09 -11.51
CA SER A 46 5.85 13.06 -11.87
C SER A 46 5.46 11.74 -11.22
N ARG A 47 5.59 10.65 -11.96
CA ARG A 47 5.35 9.30 -11.43
C ARG A 47 6.54 8.86 -10.59
N LEU A 48 6.28 8.55 -9.32
CA LEU A 48 7.26 7.98 -8.39
C LEU A 48 7.34 6.44 -8.50
N GLY A 49 6.28 5.81 -9.01
CA GLY A 49 6.23 4.35 -9.14
C GLY A 49 4.82 3.82 -9.04
N SER A 50 4.72 2.50 -8.92
CA SER A 50 3.49 1.85 -8.48
C SER A 50 3.53 1.75 -6.95
N GLU A 51 2.38 1.86 -6.29
CA GLU A 51 2.31 1.61 -4.86
C GLU A 51 2.67 0.13 -4.58
N PRO A 52 3.61 -0.13 -3.66
CA PRO A 52 4.00 -1.50 -3.33
C PRO A 52 2.81 -2.37 -2.93
N GLN A 53 2.78 -3.59 -3.44
CA GLN A 53 1.86 -4.63 -2.99
C GLN A 53 2.61 -5.62 -2.11
N TYR A 54 1.92 -6.09 -1.09
CA TYR A 54 2.45 -7.05 -0.14
C TYR A 54 1.43 -8.16 0.09
N THR A 55 1.88 -9.39 0.20
CA THR A 55 1.03 -10.53 0.55
C THR A 55 1.35 -10.97 1.97
N LEU A 56 0.39 -10.76 2.87
CA LEU A 56 0.42 -11.26 4.25
C LEU A 56 -0.27 -12.62 4.29
N THR A 57 0.44 -13.64 4.75
CA THR A 57 -0.08 -14.97 5.03
C THR A 57 0.10 -15.32 6.49
N TYR A 58 -0.86 -16.04 7.06
CA TYR A 58 -0.78 -16.60 8.42
C TYR A 58 -1.78 -17.75 8.55
N ALA A 59 -1.52 -18.68 9.46
CA ALA A 59 -2.42 -19.75 9.82
C ALA A 59 -3.27 -19.38 11.04
N THR A 60 -4.51 -19.86 11.08
CA THR A 60 -5.43 -19.79 12.22
C THR A 60 -6.02 -21.18 12.48
N PRO A 61 -6.73 -21.40 13.59
CA PRO A 61 -7.42 -22.67 13.86
C PRO A 61 -8.41 -23.08 12.76
N GLU A 62 -8.96 -22.11 12.02
CA GLU A 62 -9.90 -22.31 10.93
C GLU A 62 -9.22 -22.54 9.57
N GLY A 63 -7.91 -22.30 9.49
CA GLY A 63 -7.10 -22.55 8.29
C GLY A 63 -6.15 -21.42 7.93
N ALA A 64 -5.48 -21.58 6.78
CA ALA A 64 -4.57 -20.57 6.27
C ALA A 64 -5.33 -19.37 5.69
N VAL A 65 -4.86 -18.18 6.03
CA VAL A 65 -5.36 -16.91 5.50
C VAL A 65 -4.26 -16.25 4.66
N ALA A 66 -4.64 -15.74 3.49
CA ALA A 66 -3.78 -14.94 2.63
C ALA A 66 -4.49 -13.64 2.25
N ARG A 67 -3.81 -12.50 2.39
CA ARG A 67 -4.32 -11.19 2.00
C ARG A 67 -3.28 -10.38 1.25
N THR A 68 -3.65 -9.88 0.09
CA THR A 68 -2.86 -8.88 -0.64
C THR A 68 -3.26 -7.49 -0.18
N LEU A 69 -2.28 -6.69 0.24
CA LEU A 69 -2.46 -5.37 0.82
C LEU A 69 -1.61 -4.35 0.07
N SER A 70 -2.21 -3.18 -0.17
CA SER A 70 -1.60 -2.09 -0.95
C SER A 70 -1.01 -1.04 -0.02
N GLY A 71 0.30 -0.84 -0.11
CA GLY A 71 1.05 0.15 0.66
C GLY A 71 1.40 -0.29 2.08
N THR A 72 2.50 0.29 2.59
CA THR A 72 3.10 -0.07 3.88
C THR A 72 2.13 0.11 5.06
N ARG A 73 1.31 1.16 5.05
CA ARG A 73 0.35 1.44 6.13
C ARG A 73 -0.69 0.34 6.30
N ALA A 74 -1.13 -0.29 5.21
CA ALA A 74 -2.10 -1.38 5.26
C ALA A 74 -1.49 -2.61 5.94
N ILE A 75 -0.23 -2.93 5.60
CA ILE A 75 0.52 -4.01 6.26
C ILE A 75 0.77 -3.70 7.72
N GLU A 76 1.22 -2.49 8.08
CA GLU A 76 1.46 -2.14 9.48
C GLU A 76 0.18 -2.24 10.33
N THR A 77 -0.96 -1.84 9.76
CA THR A 77 -2.25 -1.92 10.46
C THR A 77 -2.70 -3.37 10.64
N MET A 78 -2.68 -4.17 9.57
CA MET A 78 -3.12 -5.57 9.62
C MET A 78 -2.13 -6.43 10.40
N GLY A 79 -0.83 -6.23 10.19
CA GLY A 79 0.25 -6.90 10.90
C GLY A 79 0.17 -6.70 12.40
N ALA A 80 -0.08 -5.47 12.86
CA ALA A 80 -0.31 -5.23 14.28
C ALA A 80 -1.54 -5.99 14.84
N ALA A 81 -2.58 -6.21 14.05
CA ALA A 81 -3.72 -7.03 14.45
C ALA A 81 -3.35 -8.53 14.51
N VAL A 82 -2.63 -9.03 13.51
CA VAL A 82 -2.18 -10.43 13.42
C VAL A 82 -1.16 -10.76 14.50
N THR A 83 -0.19 -9.89 14.78
CA THR A 83 0.76 -10.04 15.90
C THR A 83 0.03 -10.16 17.23
N ARG A 84 -1.01 -9.33 17.46
CA ARG A 84 -1.84 -9.46 18.68
C ARG A 84 -2.65 -10.76 18.72
N ALA A 85 -3.07 -11.30 17.58
CA ALA A 85 -3.72 -12.60 17.53
C ALA A 85 -2.71 -13.72 17.85
N ALA A 86 -1.48 -13.60 17.37
CA ALA A 86 -0.41 -14.55 17.68
C ALA A 86 -0.05 -14.57 19.17
N THR A 87 -0.02 -13.42 19.86
CA THR A 87 0.20 -13.39 21.31
C THR A 87 -0.92 -14.08 22.10
N ARG A 88 -2.11 -14.24 21.52
CA ARG A 88 -3.23 -15.03 22.10
C ARG A 88 -3.24 -16.49 21.63
N GLY A 89 -2.32 -16.91 20.76
CA GLY A 89 -2.29 -18.24 20.17
C GLY A 89 -3.34 -18.46 19.06
N GLU A 90 -3.89 -17.38 18.50
CA GLU A 90 -4.94 -17.43 17.47
C GLU A 90 -4.38 -17.31 16.04
N ALA A 91 -3.11 -16.94 15.89
CA ALA A 91 -2.42 -16.85 14.60
C ALA A 91 -0.96 -17.32 14.71
N TRP A 92 -0.46 -17.99 13.67
CA TRP A 92 0.94 -18.43 13.57
C TRP A 92 1.38 -18.49 12.10
N ASP A 93 2.64 -18.88 11.85
CA ASP A 93 3.25 -18.93 10.51
C ASP A 93 3.06 -17.62 9.71
N ILE A 94 3.26 -16.49 10.40
CA ILE A 94 3.09 -15.16 9.82
C ILE A 94 4.24 -14.88 8.86
N LEU A 95 3.89 -14.54 7.62
CA LEU A 95 4.83 -14.21 6.56
C LEU A 95 4.29 -13.04 5.75
N VAL A 96 5.15 -12.06 5.46
CA VAL A 96 4.88 -11.02 4.48
C VAL A 96 5.85 -11.17 3.31
N THR A 97 5.28 -11.26 2.11
CA THR A 97 6.06 -11.26 0.86
C THR A 97 5.82 -10.00 0.05
N ASP A 98 6.84 -9.55 -0.68
CA ASP A 98 6.69 -8.51 -1.70
C ASP A 98 6.11 -9.07 -3.01
N GLN A 99 5.95 -8.20 -4.01
CA GLN A 99 5.44 -8.58 -5.33
C GLN A 99 6.30 -9.59 -6.10
N ASP A 100 7.57 -9.73 -5.72
CA ASP A 100 8.54 -10.65 -6.32
C ASP A 100 8.62 -11.97 -5.50
N GLY A 101 7.88 -12.07 -4.41
CA GLY A 101 7.80 -13.24 -3.53
C GLY A 101 8.89 -13.29 -2.45
N HIS A 102 9.67 -12.22 -2.26
CA HIS A 102 10.69 -12.18 -1.22
C HIS A 102 10.05 -12.01 0.16
N ASP A 103 10.54 -12.78 1.14
CA ASP A 103 10.18 -12.58 2.54
C ASP A 103 10.75 -11.25 3.04
N ILE A 104 9.86 -10.37 3.46
CA ILE A 104 10.14 -9.05 3.99
C ILE A 104 9.42 -8.81 5.32
N THR A 105 9.05 -9.89 6.03
CA THR A 105 8.25 -9.82 7.27
C THR A 105 8.84 -8.84 8.27
N PHE A 106 10.15 -8.90 8.50
CA PHE A 106 10.85 -8.05 9.48
C PHE A 106 11.23 -6.65 8.95
N ASN A 107 10.81 -6.29 7.74
CA ASN A 107 10.94 -4.92 7.26
C ASN A 107 9.85 -4.00 7.84
N PHE A 108 8.85 -4.56 8.52
CA PHE A 108 7.74 -3.82 9.13
C PHE A 108 7.83 -3.83 10.65
N ALA A 109 7.62 -2.67 11.26
CA ALA A 109 7.83 -2.49 12.71
C ALA A 109 6.86 -3.35 13.54
N CYS A 110 5.65 -3.61 13.03
CA CYS A 110 4.65 -4.42 13.72
C CYS A 110 5.03 -5.91 13.95
N PHE A 111 6.11 -6.40 13.33
CA PHE A 111 6.59 -7.78 13.49
C PHE A 111 7.95 -7.88 14.20
N CYS A 112 8.55 -6.76 14.62
CA CYS A 112 9.87 -6.72 15.26
C CYS A 112 9.82 -6.69 16.80
N GLY A 113 8.68 -7.02 17.41
CA GLY A 113 8.41 -6.90 18.85
C GLY A 113 8.38 -8.22 19.61
#